data_AF-A0A8H5M0K2-F1
#
_entry.id   AF-A0A8H5M0K2-F1
#
_cell.length_a   1.000
_cell.length_b   1.000
_cell.length_c   1.000
_cell.angle_alpha   90.00
_cell.angle_beta   90.00
_cell.angle_gamma   90.00
#
_symmetry.space_group_name_H-M   'P 1'
#
loop_
_entity.id
_entity.type
_entity.pdbx_description
1 polymer ?
#
loop_
_entity_poly.entity_id
_entity_poly.type
_entity_poly.pdbx_seq_one_letter_code
_entity_poly.pdbx_strand_id
1 'polypeptide(L)'
;MFNGSLGRLELEVVESQYRMPSAGDGLDGLIHGTQPHPHAEGATITLHKLWEKPEKLPAEIDHAGHGGGDKRMLNVLFGPTPGQKPESATRPNRVQMKKTVLWL
;
A
#
# COMPACT_ATOMS: atom_id res chain seq x y z
N MET A 1 0.34 -8.32 -7.24
CA MET A 1 -0.16 -7.91 -8.57
C MET A 1 -1.67 -7.80 -8.51
N PHE A 2 -2.23 -6.64 -8.82
CA PHE A 2 -3.68 -6.42 -8.91
C PHE A 2 -4.04 -6.02 -10.34
N ASN A 3 -5.06 -6.65 -10.91
CA ASN A 3 -5.56 -6.32 -12.24
C ASN A 3 -6.89 -5.57 -12.13
N GLY A 4 -7.11 -4.61 -13.02
CA GLY A 4 -8.35 -3.84 -13.10
C GLY A 4 -8.68 -3.49 -14.56
N SER A 5 -9.83 -2.83 -14.74
CA SER A 5 -10.30 -2.42 -16.07
C SER A 5 -9.40 -1.39 -16.77
N LEU A 6 -8.47 -0.76 -16.04
CA LEU A 6 -7.57 0.27 -16.55
C LEU A 6 -6.10 -0.20 -16.66
N GLY A 7 -5.83 -1.50 -16.43
CA GLY A 7 -4.49 -2.07 -16.46
C GLY A 7 -4.18 -2.86 -15.19
N ARG A 8 -2.92 -2.81 -14.75
CA ARG A 8 -2.48 -3.55 -13.54
C ARG A 8 -1.57 -2.72 -12.64
N LEU A 9 -1.62 -3.01 -11.36
CA LEU A 9 -0.78 -2.43 -10.31
C LEU A 9 0.14 -3.51 -9.74
N GLU A 10 1.43 -3.22 -9.75
CA GLU A 10 2.48 -4.06 -9.17
C GLU A 10 2.99 -3.40 -7.89
N LEU A 11 3.15 -4.22 -6.85
CA LEU A 11 3.76 -3.83 -5.57
C LEU A 11 4.87 -4.84 -5.29
N GLU A 12 6.07 -4.33 -5.12
CA GLU A 12 7.25 -5.07 -4.69
C GLU A 12 7.64 -4.57 -3.31
N VAL A 13 7.83 -5.49 -2.35
CA VAL A 13 8.22 -5.18 -0.98
C VAL A 13 9.43 -6.04 -0.63
N VAL A 14 10.49 -5.39 -0.16
CA VAL A 14 11.74 -6.04 0.25
C VAL A 14 12.01 -5.69 1.70
N GLU A 15 11.55 -6.56 2.60
CA GLU A 15 11.70 -6.39 4.05
C GLU A 15 13.14 -6.67 4.52
N SER A 16 13.86 -7.55 3.81
CA SER A 16 15.27 -7.85 4.04
C SER A 16 15.90 -8.41 2.78
N GLN A 17 16.89 -7.71 2.20
CA GLN A 17 17.58 -8.15 0.98
C GLN A 17 18.38 -9.45 1.19
N TYR A 18 18.98 -9.60 2.37
CA TYR A 18 19.77 -10.78 2.75
C TYR A 18 19.92 -10.87 4.27
N ARG A 19 20.40 -12.02 4.75
CA ARG A 19 20.69 -12.27 6.16
C ARG A 19 22.13 -12.73 6.30
N MET A 20 22.82 -12.22 7.32
CA MET A 20 24.13 -12.76 7.71
C MET A 20 23.95 -13.97 8.63
N PRO A 21 24.87 -14.95 8.59
CA PRO A 21 24.90 -16.01 9.60
C PRO A 21 25.18 -15.39 10.97
N SER A 22 24.27 -15.54 11.94
CA SER A 22 24.51 -15.02 13.30
C SER A 22 25.45 -15.95 14.08
N ALA A 23 26.35 -15.36 14.88
CA ALA A 23 27.27 -16.10 15.76
C ALA A 23 26.64 -16.52 17.11
N GLY A 24 25.31 -16.44 17.27
CA GLY A 24 24.59 -16.72 18.50
C GLY A 24 23.07 -16.60 18.33
N ASP A 25 22.32 -17.05 19.36
CA ASP A 25 20.86 -17.29 19.38
C ASP A 25 20.07 -16.35 18.47
N GLY A 26 19.65 -16.92 17.34
CA GLY A 26 19.17 -16.22 16.15
C GLY A 26 17.78 -15.61 16.32
N LEU A 27 17.73 -14.43 16.95
CA LEU A 27 16.52 -13.61 17.04
C LEU A 27 16.67 -12.22 16.39
N ASP A 28 17.79 -11.95 15.70
CA ASP A 28 18.04 -10.69 14.98
C ASP A 28 17.06 -10.45 13.79
N GLY A 29 16.18 -11.41 13.51
CA GLY A 29 15.10 -11.30 12.52
C GLY A 29 13.73 -11.03 13.14
N LEU A 30 13.59 -11.13 14.46
CA LEU A 30 12.39 -10.80 15.22
C LEU A 30 12.40 -9.31 15.58
N ILE A 31 12.71 -8.46 14.62
CA ILE A 31 12.45 -7.03 14.80
C ILE A 31 10.93 -6.91 14.75
N HIS A 32 10.31 -6.76 15.93
CA HIS A 32 8.87 -6.76 16.11
C HIS A 32 8.28 -5.51 15.47
N GLY A 33 8.14 -5.45 14.14
CA GLY A 33 7.40 -4.44 13.36
C GLY A 33 7.59 -2.95 13.73
N THR A 34 8.57 -2.62 14.55
CA THR A 34 8.77 -1.30 15.18
C THR A 34 10.01 -0.62 14.62
N GLN A 35 10.92 -1.41 14.03
CA GLN A 35 12.09 -0.92 13.32
C GLN A 35 12.26 -1.72 12.03
N PRO A 36 12.69 -1.09 10.93
CA PRO A 36 13.05 -1.80 9.71
C PRO A 36 14.33 -2.61 9.93
N HIS A 37 14.49 -3.69 9.18
CA HIS A 37 15.73 -4.47 9.17
C HIS A 37 16.90 -3.62 8.63
N PRO A 38 18.15 -3.80 9.12
CA PRO A 38 19.33 -3.07 8.62
C PRO A 38 19.60 -3.22 7.12
N HIS A 39 19.00 -4.22 6.49
CA HIS A 39 19.10 -4.51 5.06
C HIS A 39 17.73 -4.45 4.34
N ALA A 40 16.80 -3.63 4.84
CA ALA A 40 15.54 -3.37 4.16
C ALA A 40 15.74 -2.43 2.96
N GLU A 41 15.03 -2.69 1.85
CA GLU A 41 15.07 -1.85 0.64
C GLU A 41 13.73 -1.10 0.41
N GLY A 42 12.69 -1.42 1.19
CA GLY A 42 11.42 -0.70 1.18
C GLY A 42 10.42 -1.28 0.17
N ALA A 43 9.59 -0.40 -0.41
CA ALA A 43 8.50 -0.79 -1.30
C ALA A 43 8.48 0.03 -2.59
N THR A 44 8.28 -0.64 -3.73
CA THR A 44 8.12 -0.01 -5.05
C THR A 44 6.72 -0.30 -5.59
N ILE A 45 6.03 0.76 -6.04
CA ILE A 45 4.73 0.66 -6.71
C ILE A 45 4.92 1.00 -8.18
N THR A 46 4.54 0.08 -9.07
CA THR A 46 4.55 0.30 -10.52
C THR A 46 3.15 0.17 -11.09
N LEU A 47 2.69 1.23 -11.76
CA LEU A 47 1.41 1.26 -12.46
C LEU A 47 1.63 0.97 -13.95
N HIS A 48 0.94 -0.03 -14.45
CA HIS A 48 0.91 -0.38 -15.88
C HIS A 48 -0.50 -0.09 -16.41
N LYS A 49 -0.72 1.12 -16.92
CA LYS A 49 -1.94 1.47 -17.64
C LYS A 49 -2.01 0.71 -18.98
N LEU A 50 -3.21 0.52 -19.49
CA LEU A 50 -3.39 -0.08 -20.81
C LEU A 50 -2.73 0.79 -21.89
N TRP A 51 -1.87 0.17 -22.70
CA TRP A 51 -1.23 0.79 -23.88
C TRP A 51 -0.30 1.97 -23.59
N GLU A 52 0.10 2.16 -22.34
CA GLU A 52 1.03 3.20 -21.92
C GLU A 52 2.33 2.61 -21.36
N LYS A 53 3.34 3.45 -21.22
CA LYS A 53 4.57 3.06 -20.52
C LYS A 53 4.31 2.90 -19.01
N PRO A 54 4.98 1.95 -18.34
CA PRO A 54 4.88 1.82 -16.89
C PRO A 54 5.34 3.07 -16.15
N GLU A 55 4.68 3.39 -15.04
CA GLU A 55 4.95 4.56 -14.21
C GLU A 55 5.25 4.12 -12.77
N LYS A 56 6.34 4.64 -12.20
CA LYS A 56 6.64 4.45 -10.78
C LYS A 56 5.88 5.48 -9.96
N LEU A 57 5.11 5.00 -8.98
CA LEU A 57 4.35 5.87 -8.08
C LEU A 57 5.11 6.04 -6.75
N PRO A 58 5.06 7.23 -6.13
CA PRO A 58 5.60 7.40 -4.78
C PRO A 58 4.82 6.53 -3.79
N ALA A 59 5.55 5.91 -2.86
CA ALA A 59 4.98 5.12 -1.77
C ALA A 59 5.35 5.78 -0.44
N GLU A 60 4.34 6.12 0.36
CA GLU A 60 4.54 6.52 1.76
C GLU A 60 4.51 5.26 2.63
N ILE A 61 5.59 5.01 3.37
CA ILE A 61 5.72 3.84 4.22
C ILE A 61 5.55 4.27 5.67
N ASP A 62 4.41 3.93 6.26
CA ASP A 62 4.18 4.07 7.70
C ASP A 62 4.55 2.74 8.39
N HIS A 63 5.33 2.83 9.47
CA HIS A 63 5.80 1.69 10.26
C HIS A 63 4.98 1.54 11.55
N ALA A 64 3.90 2.30 11.70
CA ALA A 64 3.04 2.24 12.88
C ALA A 64 2.12 1.01 12.87
N GLY A 65 2.46 -0.01 13.68
CA GLY A 65 1.54 -1.06 14.12
C GLY A 65 1.90 -2.48 13.66
N HIS A 66 1.69 -3.46 14.54
CA HIS A 66 2.05 -4.87 14.36
C HIS A 66 1.23 -5.65 13.31
N GLY A 67 0.29 -5.01 12.62
CA GLY A 67 -0.75 -5.71 11.87
C GLY A 67 -0.70 -5.58 10.35
N GLY A 68 0.07 -4.62 9.79
CA GLY A 68 0.17 -4.38 8.34
C GLY A 68 -1.14 -4.05 7.61
N GLY A 69 -2.29 -4.05 8.30
CA GLY A 69 -3.59 -3.80 7.71
C GLY A 69 -3.89 -2.31 7.60
N ASP A 70 -4.28 -1.86 6.40
CA ASP A 70 -4.83 -0.51 6.20
C ASP A 70 -6.05 -0.32 7.12
N LYS A 71 -6.08 0.79 7.87
CA LYS A 71 -7.18 1.18 8.76
C LYS A 71 -8.54 1.14 8.05
N ARG A 72 -8.60 1.56 6.79
CA ARG A 72 -9.84 1.50 6.00
C ARG A 72 -10.28 0.08 5.75
N MET A 73 -9.35 -0.79 5.34
CA MET A 73 -9.61 -2.20 5.14
C MET A 73 -10.06 -2.88 6.44
N LEU A 74 -9.36 -2.62 7.56
CA LEU A 74 -9.72 -3.18 8.86
C LEU A 74 -11.09 -2.69 9.34
N ASN A 75 -11.42 -1.41 9.14
CA ASN A 75 -12.74 -0.87 9.45
C ASN A 75 -13.86 -1.52 8.62
N VAL A 76 -13.58 -1.90 7.36
CA VAL A 76 -14.54 -2.64 6.53
C VAL A 76 -14.73 -4.07 7.03
N LEU A 77 -13.64 -4.74 7.45
CA LEU A 77 -13.67 -6.14 7.88
C LEU A 77 -14.23 -6.33 9.28
N PHE A 78 -13.89 -5.45 10.21
CA PHE A 78 -14.15 -5.61 11.64
C PHE A 78 -15.04 -4.51 12.23
N GLY A 79 -15.36 -3.47 11.46
CA GLY A 79 -16.01 -2.27 11.95
C GLY A 79 -15.02 -1.27 12.56
N PRO A 80 -15.45 0.00 12.78
CA PRO A 80 -14.61 1.01 13.40
C PRO A 80 -14.32 0.68 14.88
N THR A 81 -13.14 1.08 15.36
CA THR A 81 -12.79 0.99 16.78
C THR A 81 -13.74 1.87 17.62
N PRO A 82 -14.05 1.53 18.90
CA PRO A 82 -14.92 2.36 19.72
C PRO A 82 -14.51 3.84 19.73
N GLY A 83 -15.45 4.73 19.38
CA GLY A 83 -15.21 6.18 19.27
C GLY A 83 -14.77 6.66 17.87
N GLN A 84 -14.49 5.76 16.93
CA GLN A 84 -14.24 6.12 15.54
C GLN A 84 -15.54 6.13 14.73
N LYS A 85 -15.70 7.13 13.86
CA LYS A 85 -16.76 7.10 12.85
C LYS A 85 -16.37 6.12 11.75
N PRO A 86 -17.31 5.34 11.19
CA PRO A 86 -17.01 4.49 10.05
C PRO A 86 -16.52 5.36 8.88
N GLU A 87 -15.31 5.08 8.38
CA GLU A 87 -14.87 5.65 7.11
C GLU A 87 -15.73 5.01 6.01
N SER A 88 -16.58 5.82 5.38
CA SER A 88 -17.29 5.40 4.18
C SER A 88 -16.27 5.06 3.10
N ALA A 89 -16.45 3.93 2.42
CA ALA A 89 -15.68 3.56 1.23
C ALA A 89 -15.97 4.59 0.10
N THR A 90 -15.31 5.73 0.14
CA THR A 90 -15.41 6.72 -0.93
C THR A 90 -14.68 6.17 -2.13
N ARG A 91 -15.42 5.90 -3.21
CA ARG A 91 -14.86 5.60 -4.52
C ARG A 91 -13.87 6.73 -4.89
N PRO A 92 -12.59 6.46 -5.20
CA PRO A 92 -11.68 7.51 -5.60
C PRO A 92 -12.19 8.14 -6.91
N ASN A 93 -12.45 9.44 -6.85
CA ASN A 93 -12.77 10.38 -7.92
C ASN A 93 -13.25 9.77 -9.25
N ARG A 94 -14.58 9.74 -9.46
CA ARG A 94 -15.11 9.99 -10.80
C ARG A 94 -14.70 11.42 -11.15
N VAL A 95 -13.77 11.60 -12.08
CA VAL A 95 -13.56 12.90 -12.73
C VAL A 95 -14.91 13.27 -13.33
N GLN A 96 -15.64 14.16 -12.66
CA GLN A 96 -16.90 14.70 -13.14
C GLN A 96 -16.54 15.64 -14.29
N MET A 97 -16.33 15.11 -15.50
CA MET A 97 -16.26 15.95 -16.68
C MET A 97 -17.60 16.68 -16.77
N LYS A 98 -17.58 17.99 -16.50
CA LYS A 98 -18.70 18.87 -16.78
C LYS A 98 -18.93 18.80 -18.30
N LYS A 99 -19.93 18.04 -18.73
CA LYS A 99 -20.47 18.19 -20.08
C LYS A 99 -21.18 19.54 -20.11
N THR A 100 -20.45 20.60 -20.43
CA THR A 100 -21.06 21.83 -20.91
C THR A 100 -21.52 21.54 -22.34
N VAL A 101 -22.79 21.17 -22.50
CA VAL A 101 -23.45 21.25 -23.80
C VAL A 101 -23.89 22.70 -23.95
N LEU A 102 -23.15 23.45 -24.76
CA LEU A 102 -23.59 24.75 -25.24
C LEU A 102 -24.50 24.48 -26.45
N TRP A 103 -25.81 24.66 -26.28
CA TRP A 103 -26.69 24.92 -27.41
C TRP A 103 -26.70 26.43 -27.62
N LEU A 104 -26.21 26.88 -28.77
CA LEU A 104 -26.57 28.10 -29.50
C LEU A 104 -25.98 27.98 -30.91
#